data_AF-A0A0K8J2S9-F1
#
_entry.id   AF-A0A0K8J2S9-F1
#
_cell.length_a   1.000
_cell.length_b   1.000
_cell.length_c   1.000
_cell.angle_alpha   90.00
_cell.angle_beta   90.00
_cell.angle_gamma   90.00
#
_symmetry.space_group_name_H-M   'P 1'
#
loop_
_entity.id
_entity.type
_entity.pdbx_description
1 polymer ?
#
loop_
_entity_poly.entity_id
_entity_poly.type
_entity_poly.pdbx_seq_one_letter_code
_entity_poly.pdbx_strand_id
1 'polypeptide(L)'
;MLVLDKDRKSFYQFKENGIALICTIGDGKKEWHSNIEDALKVEFDGGGNAMRRFGIQMIDHSVSSDWWKSIIKHFFKVGDNFEIRCWKEETEEILQAQQYGTATDEGNEISIKGVLTDKLLLELMTDNPSDKDIYNKMTKYFTINVKNELCDICSAHYGTEMYITIYSDKDILFFEQVMSKYSDDYFSIGEW
;
A
#
# COMPACT_ATOMS: atom_id res chain seq x y z
N MET A 1 27.97 -29.26 -17.48
CA MET A 1 29.16 -28.43 -17.23
C MET A 1 29.47 -28.54 -15.74
N LEU A 2 30.66 -29.01 -15.36
CA LEU A 2 31.02 -29.17 -13.95
C LEU A 2 31.42 -27.81 -13.38
N VAL A 3 30.79 -27.40 -12.28
CA VAL A 3 31.04 -26.10 -11.63
C VAL A 3 31.71 -26.38 -10.27
N LEU A 4 32.85 -25.74 -10.02
CA LEU A 4 33.61 -25.90 -8.79
C LEU A 4 33.03 -24.99 -7.69
N ASP A 5 33.17 -25.37 -6.42
CA ASP A 5 32.57 -24.67 -5.27
C ASP A 5 32.99 -23.19 -5.16
N LYS A 6 34.21 -22.87 -5.62
CA LYS A 6 34.71 -21.49 -5.71
C LYS A 6 33.90 -20.59 -6.67
N ASP A 7 33.15 -21.18 -7.59
CA ASP A 7 32.36 -20.48 -8.60
C ASP A 7 30.89 -20.30 -8.17
N ARG A 8 30.52 -20.75 -6.95
CA ARG A 8 29.14 -20.72 -6.39
C ARG A 8 28.48 -19.34 -6.40
N LYS A 9 29.25 -18.26 -6.21
CA LYS A 9 28.70 -16.89 -6.20
C LYS A 9 28.35 -16.35 -7.58
N SER A 10 28.92 -16.92 -8.65
CA SER A 10 28.81 -16.38 -10.01
C SER A 10 27.68 -16.99 -10.84
N PHE A 11 26.96 -17.99 -10.31
CA PHE A 11 26.01 -18.81 -11.08
C PHE A 11 24.53 -18.48 -10.86
N TYR A 12 24.19 -17.64 -9.88
CA TYR A 12 22.84 -17.11 -9.76
C TYR A 12 22.70 -15.91 -10.69
N GLN A 13 22.43 -16.18 -11.97
CA GLN A 13 22.09 -15.12 -12.93
C GLN A 13 20.59 -15.15 -13.16
N PHE A 14 19.88 -14.25 -12.48
CA PHE A 14 18.46 -14.00 -12.73
C PHE A 14 18.33 -13.24 -14.06
N LYS A 15 17.44 -13.72 -14.94
CA LYS A 15 16.99 -12.95 -16.11
C LYS A 15 15.73 -12.17 -15.73
N GLU A 16 15.49 -11.06 -16.41
CA GLU A 16 14.45 -10.02 -16.19
C GLU A 16 13.00 -10.51 -15.97
N ASN A 17 12.71 -11.81 -16.07
CA ASN A 17 11.37 -12.40 -15.91
C ASN A 17 11.24 -13.37 -14.71
N GLY A 18 12.10 -13.27 -13.69
CA GLY A 18 11.88 -13.96 -12.40
C GLY A 18 12.04 -15.50 -12.41
N ILE A 19 12.65 -16.10 -13.43
CA ILE A 19 12.92 -17.54 -13.45
C ILE A 19 14.33 -17.81 -12.91
N ALA A 20 14.42 -18.43 -11.74
CA ALA A 20 15.68 -18.96 -11.20
C ALA A 20 16.01 -20.32 -11.87
N LEU A 21 17.17 -20.40 -12.54
CA LEU A 21 17.70 -21.66 -13.07
C LEU A 21 18.44 -22.41 -11.95
N ILE A 22 17.83 -23.47 -11.41
CA ILE A 22 18.48 -24.35 -10.44
C ILE A 22 19.34 -25.36 -11.21
N CYS A 23 20.65 -25.16 -11.21
CA CYS A 23 21.59 -26.20 -11.62
C CYS A 23 21.96 -27.04 -10.38
N THR A 24 21.67 -28.34 -10.42
CA THR A 24 22.20 -29.31 -9.46
C THR A 24 23.71 -29.41 -9.62
N ILE A 25 24.45 -29.13 -8.55
CA ILE A 25 25.91 -29.25 -8.52
C ILE A 25 26.26 -30.61 -7.91
N GLY A 26 27.06 -31.39 -8.65
CA GLY A 26 27.62 -32.66 -8.19
C GLY A 26 29.05 -32.81 -8.66
N ASP A 27 29.88 -33.52 -7.89
CA ASP A 27 31.27 -33.85 -8.24
C ASP A 27 31.37 -35.19 -9.00
N GLY A 28 30.23 -35.74 -9.42
CA GLY A 28 30.12 -37.05 -10.04
C GLY A 28 30.19 -38.23 -9.05
N LYS A 29 30.25 -37.98 -7.72
CA LYS A 29 30.26 -39.01 -6.67
C LYS A 29 29.22 -38.79 -5.57
N LYS A 30 28.81 -37.55 -5.32
CA LYS A 30 27.65 -37.21 -4.48
C LYS A 30 26.85 -36.05 -5.09
N GLU A 31 25.53 -36.19 -5.07
CA GLU A 31 24.59 -35.13 -5.44
C GLU A 31 24.31 -34.25 -4.23
N TRP A 32 24.54 -32.94 -4.37
CA TRP A 32 24.16 -31.96 -3.36
C TRP A 32 22.79 -31.40 -3.74
N HIS A 33 21.83 -31.53 -2.83
CA HIS A 33 20.50 -30.95 -3.01
C HIS A 33 20.56 -29.47 -2.63
N SER A 34 20.30 -28.59 -3.59
CA SER A 34 20.12 -27.17 -3.33
C SER A 34 18.79 -26.97 -2.60
N ASN A 35 18.80 -26.46 -1.35
CA ASN A 35 17.57 -26.07 -0.68
C ASN A 35 17.08 -24.74 -1.28
N ILE A 36 15.83 -24.73 -1.78
CA ILE A 36 15.21 -23.55 -2.36
C ILE A 36 15.08 -22.41 -1.35
N GLU A 37 14.96 -22.73 -0.05
CA GLU A 37 14.86 -21.76 1.04
C GLU A 37 16.12 -20.91 1.20
N ASP A 38 17.30 -21.47 0.89
CA ASP A 38 18.56 -20.74 0.98
C ASP A 38 18.77 -19.82 -0.24
N ALA A 39 18.18 -20.15 -1.40
CA ALA A 39 18.17 -19.25 -2.56
C ALA A 39 17.23 -18.07 -2.33
N LEU A 40 16.06 -18.30 -1.70
CA LEU A 40 15.14 -17.23 -1.29
C LEU A 40 15.78 -16.28 -0.27
N LYS A 41 16.57 -16.79 0.69
CA LYS A 41 17.31 -15.94 1.64
C LYS A 41 18.29 -14.98 0.97
N VAL A 42 18.88 -15.35 -0.17
CA VAL A 42 19.83 -14.49 -0.90
C VAL A 42 19.11 -13.33 -1.62
N GLU A 43 17.83 -13.48 -2.00
CA GLU A 43 17.02 -12.34 -2.49
C GLU A 43 16.73 -11.33 -1.37
N PHE A 44 16.48 -11.79 -0.13
CA PHE A 44 16.18 -10.88 0.99
C PHE A 44 17.39 -10.09 1.53
N ASP A 45 18.61 -10.58 1.33
CA ASP A 45 19.85 -9.90 1.76
C ASP A 45 20.48 -9.02 0.65
N GLY A 46 19.81 -8.88 -0.50
CA GLY A 46 20.33 -8.33 -1.75
C GLY A 46 19.86 -6.91 -2.14
N GLY A 47 19.79 -5.97 -1.20
CA GLY A 47 20.04 -4.54 -1.44
C GLY A 47 19.41 -3.85 -2.66
N GLY A 48 18.08 -3.80 -2.71
CA GLY A 48 17.32 -2.75 -3.40
C GLY A 48 16.01 -2.58 -2.65
N ASN A 49 15.81 -1.48 -1.92
CA ASN A 49 14.50 -1.21 -1.31
C ASN A 49 13.48 -1.14 -2.44
N ALA A 50 12.61 -2.14 -2.56
CA ALA A 50 11.51 -2.10 -3.51
C ALA A 50 10.55 -1.00 -3.07
N MET A 51 10.76 0.19 -3.62
CA MET A 51 9.83 1.28 -3.57
C MET A 51 8.93 1.16 -4.79
N ARG A 52 7.62 1.01 -4.58
CA ARG A 52 6.64 0.91 -5.67
C ARG A 52 5.53 1.93 -5.49
N ARG A 53 5.04 2.52 -6.58
CA ARG A 53 3.96 3.51 -6.55
C ARG A 53 2.76 2.96 -7.28
N PHE A 54 1.60 3.15 -6.65
CA PHE A 54 0.32 2.75 -7.21
C PHE A 54 -0.62 3.95 -7.25
N GLY A 55 -1.36 4.05 -8.34
CA GLY A 55 -2.57 4.82 -8.45
C GLY A 55 -3.75 3.90 -8.57
N ILE A 56 -4.79 4.18 -7.80
CA ILE A 56 -6.03 3.44 -7.81
C ILE A 56 -7.14 4.45 -8.04
N GLN A 57 -8.00 4.16 -9.01
CA GLN A 57 -9.26 4.87 -9.19
C GLN A 57 -10.37 3.83 -9.26
N MET A 58 -11.31 3.90 -8.33
CA MET A 58 -12.51 3.08 -8.36
C MET A 58 -13.42 3.53 -9.52
N ILE A 59 -13.83 2.58 -10.35
CA ILE A 59 -14.69 2.81 -11.53
C ILE A 59 -16.09 2.20 -11.36
N ASP A 60 -16.28 1.26 -10.43
CA ASP A 60 -17.59 0.69 -10.10
C ASP A 60 -18.10 1.19 -8.73
N HIS A 61 -19.27 1.82 -8.73
CA HIS A 61 -19.91 2.41 -7.56
C HIS A 61 -20.61 1.39 -6.64
N SER A 62 -20.58 0.10 -6.96
CA SER A 62 -21.14 -0.99 -6.15
C SER A 62 -20.13 -1.63 -5.18
N VAL A 63 -18.84 -1.28 -5.31
CA VAL A 63 -17.77 -1.86 -4.48
C VAL A 63 -17.92 -1.41 -3.02
N SER A 64 -17.81 -2.36 -2.08
CA SER A 64 -17.83 -2.05 -0.65
C SER A 64 -16.58 -1.28 -0.20
N SER A 65 -16.62 -0.65 0.97
CA SER A 65 -15.46 0.05 1.52
C SER A 65 -14.38 -0.88 2.12
N ASP A 66 -14.52 -2.20 1.95
CA ASP A 66 -13.63 -3.18 2.59
C ASP A 66 -12.20 -3.12 2.04
N TRP A 67 -12.01 -2.82 0.75
CA TRP A 67 -10.67 -2.67 0.15
C TRP A 67 -9.93 -1.51 0.81
N TRP A 68 -10.61 -0.35 0.88
CA TRP A 68 -10.08 0.87 1.43
C TRP A 68 -9.75 0.68 2.92
N LYS A 69 -10.69 0.12 3.69
CA LYS A 69 -10.48 -0.17 5.12
C LYS A 69 -9.33 -1.15 5.34
N SER A 70 -9.17 -2.16 4.48
CA SER A 70 -8.06 -3.12 4.58
C SER A 70 -6.70 -2.44 4.38
N ILE A 71 -6.60 -1.54 3.41
CA ILE A 71 -5.37 -0.78 3.14
C ILE A 71 -5.09 0.19 4.29
N ILE A 72 -6.05 1.04 4.65
CA ILE A 72 -5.89 2.04 5.71
C ILE A 72 -5.49 1.39 7.03
N LYS A 73 -6.15 0.28 7.41
CA LYS A 73 -5.82 -0.45 8.63
C LYS A 73 -4.40 -1.01 8.67
N HIS A 74 -3.85 -1.40 7.52
CA HIS A 74 -2.50 -1.94 7.44
C HIS A 74 -1.44 -0.84 7.49
N PHE A 75 -1.68 0.25 6.76
CA PHE A 75 -0.67 1.30 6.58
C PHE A 75 -0.71 2.40 7.64
N PHE A 76 -1.85 2.67 8.27
CA PHE A 76 -1.96 3.72 9.28
C PHE A 76 -1.63 3.15 10.66
N LYS A 77 -0.77 3.86 11.39
CA LYS A 77 -0.38 3.51 12.76
C LYS A 77 -0.70 4.65 13.71
N VAL A 78 -1.15 4.29 14.91
CA VAL A 78 -1.29 5.26 16.00
C VAL A 78 0.06 5.90 16.27
N GLY A 79 0.09 7.22 16.32
CA GLY A 79 1.32 8.01 16.41
C GLY A 79 1.80 8.59 15.09
N ASP A 80 1.25 8.17 13.95
CA ASP A 80 1.58 8.77 12.64
C ASP A 80 1.05 10.19 12.53
N ASN A 81 1.77 11.06 11.81
CA ASN A 81 1.21 12.34 11.41
C ASN A 81 0.21 12.12 10.28
N PHE A 82 -0.93 12.82 10.35
CA PHE A 82 -1.92 12.82 9.29
C PHE A 82 -2.27 14.25 8.85
N GLU A 83 -2.82 14.35 7.66
CA GLU A 83 -3.57 15.51 7.18
C GLU A 83 -4.92 15.05 6.63
N ILE A 84 -6.01 15.64 7.12
CA ILE A 84 -7.35 15.53 6.55
C ILE A 84 -7.63 16.85 5.82
N ARG A 85 -8.12 16.78 4.58
CA ARG A 85 -8.59 17.96 3.85
C ARG A 85 -10.07 17.82 3.54
N CYS A 86 -10.80 18.90 3.75
CA CYS A 86 -12.24 19.01 3.47
C CYS A 86 -12.51 20.29 2.67
N TRP A 87 -13.56 20.31 1.86
CA TRP A 87 -14.06 21.55 1.27
C TRP A 87 -14.59 22.48 2.35
N LYS A 88 -14.50 23.80 2.15
CA LYS A 88 -14.96 24.79 3.15
C LYS A 88 -16.44 24.65 3.51
N GLU A 89 -17.24 24.13 2.61
CA GLU A 89 -18.67 23.90 2.79
C GLU A 89 -19.00 22.65 3.63
N GLU A 90 -18.04 21.72 3.81
CA GLU A 90 -18.17 20.47 4.57
C GLU A 90 -18.01 20.72 6.08
N THR A 91 -18.87 21.60 6.60
CA THR A 91 -18.74 22.12 7.98
C THR A 91 -18.86 21.04 9.05
N GLU A 92 -19.67 20.00 8.83
CA GLU A 92 -19.83 18.89 9.79
C GLU A 92 -18.57 18.01 9.84
N GLU A 93 -18.01 17.68 8.68
CA GLU A 93 -16.77 16.93 8.53
C GLU A 93 -15.59 17.70 9.12
N ILE A 94 -15.50 19.02 8.88
CA ILE A 94 -14.47 19.88 9.45
C ILE A 94 -14.55 19.88 10.98
N LEU A 95 -15.74 20.09 11.55
CA LEU A 95 -15.94 20.08 13.01
C LEU A 95 -15.56 18.73 13.63
N GLN A 96 -15.83 17.62 12.93
CA GLN A 96 -15.44 16.30 13.39
C GLN A 96 -13.92 16.10 13.31
N ALA A 97 -13.28 16.44 12.18
CA ALA A 97 -11.83 16.30 12.00
C ALA A 97 -11.03 17.15 13.00
N GLN A 98 -11.53 18.34 13.35
CA GLN A 98 -10.93 19.24 14.34
C GLN A 98 -10.81 18.62 15.75
N GLN A 99 -11.53 17.55 16.05
CA GLN A 99 -11.34 16.81 17.31
C GLN A 99 -9.97 16.09 17.37
N TYR A 100 -9.31 15.89 16.23
CA TYR A 100 -8.09 15.09 16.09
C TYR A 100 -6.87 15.91 15.68
N GLY A 101 -7.05 17.18 15.30
CA GLY A 101 -5.97 18.00 14.76
C GLY A 101 -6.28 19.49 14.74
N THR A 102 -5.33 20.28 14.24
CA THR A 102 -5.45 21.73 14.11
C THR A 102 -5.81 22.09 12.68
N ALA A 103 -6.88 22.87 12.50
CA ALA A 103 -7.32 23.34 11.19
C ALA A 103 -6.56 24.59 10.73
N THR A 104 -6.24 24.63 9.43
CA THR A 104 -5.67 25.77 8.72
C THR A 104 -6.46 25.98 7.42
N ASP A 105 -6.77 27.23 7.11
CA ASP A 105 -7.42 27.61 5.85
C ASP A 105 -6.41 27.54 4.70
N GLU A 106 -6.72 26.75 3.66
CA GLU A 106 -5.88 26.56 2.48
C GLU A 106 -6.70 26.69 1.18
N GLY A 107 -7.04 27.94 0.82
CA GLY A 107 -7.70 28.22 -0.46
C GLY A 107 -9.17 27.84 -0.43
N ASN A 108 -9.55 26.78 -1.14
CA ASN A 108 -10.93 26.26 -1.15
C ASN A 108 -11.14 25.13 -0.13
N GLU A 109 -10.08 24.68 0.53
CA GLU A 109 -10.10 23.57 1.47
C GLU A 109 -9.67 24.03 2.87
N ILE A 110 -10.06 23.27 3.88
CA ILE A 110 -9.51 23.33 5.23
C ILE A 110 -8.59 22.12 5.40
N SER A 111 -7.31 22.37 5.74
CA SER A 111 -6.33 21.35 6.09
C SER A 111 -6.30 21.16 7.60
N ILE A 112 -6.60 19.96 8.07
CA ILE A 112 -6.56 19.56 9.49
C ILE A 112 -5.39 18.60 9.69
N LYS A 113 -4.36 19.05 10.42
CA LYS A 113 -3.14 18.28 10.69
C LYS A 113 -3.07 17.84 12.15
N GLY A 114 -2.69 16.60 12.40
CA GLY A 114 -2.63 16.03 13.74
C GLY A 114 -1.84 14.73 13.80
N VAL A 115 -2.01 14.03 14.92
CA VAL A 115 -1.42 12.70 15.14
C VAL A 115 -2.53 11.67 15.20
N LEU A 116 -2.35 10.56 14.50
CA LEU A 116 -3.33 9.49 14.40
C LEU A 116 -3.53 8.86 15.79
N THR A 117 -4.78 8.82 16.23
CA THR A 117 -5.19 8.22 17.51
C THR A 117 -6.00 6.96 17.27
N ASP A 118 -6.12 6.10 18.28
CA ASP A 118 -7.04 4.96 18.24
C ASP A 118 -8.47 5.38 17.91
N LYS A 119 -8.91 6.53 18.44
CA LYS A 119 -10.26 7.07 18.20
C LYS A 119 -10.46 7.45 16.73
N LEU A 120 -9.49 8.12 16.11
CA LEU A 120 -9.56 8.45 14.69
C LEU A 120 -9.51 7.18 13.83
N LEU A 121 -8.62 6.23 14.14
CA LEU A 121 -8.54 4.98 13.39
C LEU A 121 -9.86 4.18 13.49
N LEU A 122 -10.45 4.09 14.69
CA LEU A 122 -11.75 3.46 14.89
C LEU A 122 -12.84 4.17 14.09
N GLU A 123 -12.84 5.51 14.06
CA GLU A 123 -13.77 6.29 13.26
C GLU A 123 -13.63 5.93 11.77
N LEU A 124 -12.42 5.94 11.21
CA LEU A 124 -12.20 5.56 9.80
C LEU A 124 -12.64 4.11 9.49
N MET A 125 -12.51 3.18 10.45
CA MET A 125 -12.95 1.80 10.27
C MET A 125 -14.48 1.63 10.35
N THR A 126 -15.15 2.49 11.12
CA THR A 126 -16.60 2.43 11.34
C THR A 126 -17.39 3.39 10.45
N ASP A 127 -16.72 4.33 9.79
CA ASP A 127 -17.32 5.25 8.83
C ASP A 127 -18.01 4.48 7.69
N ASN A 128 -19.18 4.98 7.32
CA ASN A 128 -19.99 4.44 6.23
C ASN A 128 -20.87 5.56 5.69
N PRO A 129 -20.31 6.46 4.86
CA PRO A 129 -21.06 7.58 4.31
C PRO A 129 -22.29 7.08 3.52
N SER A 130 -23.44 7.68 3.79
CA SER A 130 -24.70 7.29 3.14
C SER A 130 -24.94 8.02 1.82
N ASP A 131 -24.28 9.15 1.60
CA ASP A 131 -24.39 10.01 0.42
C ASP A 131 -23.52 9.48 -0.73
N LYS A 132 -24.01 8.41 -1.38
CA LYS A 132 -23.27 7.66 -2.40
C LYS A 132 -23.65 7.96 -3.85
N ASP A 133 -24.50 8.98 -4.05
CA ASP A 133 -25.13 9.25 -5.35
C ASP A 133 -24.15 9.81 -6.39
N ILE A 134 -23.18 10.61 -5.97
CA ILE A 134 -22.15 11.21 -6.85
C ILE A 134 -20.84 10.43 -6.78
N TYR A 135 -20.41 10.09 -5.57
CA TYR A 135 -19.23 9.27 -5.30
C TYR A 135 -19.68 8.10 -4.43
N ASN A 136 -19.27 6.86 -4.74
CA ASN A 136 -19.43 5.78 -3.78
C ASN A 136 -18.34 5.96 -2.71
N LYS A 137 -18.59 6.82 -1.73
CA LYS A 137 -17.59 7.28 -0.75
C LYS A 137 -17.12 6.14 0.17
N MET A 138 -15.82 6.12 0.45
CA MET A 138 -15.18 5.22 1.42
C MET A 138 -15.09 5.88 2.80
N THR A 139 -14.93 7.20 2.82
CA THR A 139 -14.89 8.05 4.01
C THR A 139 -15.60 9.37 3.72
N LYS A 140 -16.10 10.04 4.76
CA LYS A 140 -16.71 11.38 4.65
C LYS A 140 -15.69 12.48 4.31
N TYR A 141 -14.41 12.26 4.61
CA TYR A 141 -13.36 13.26 4.38
C TYR A 141 -12.93 13.31 2.91
N PHE A 142 -12.76 14.49 2.34
CA PHE A 142 -12.40 14.63 0.93
C PHE A 142 -11.02 14.04 0.62
N THR A 143 -10.01 14.32 1.44
CA THR A 143 -8.66 13.73 1.32
C THR A 143 -8.10 13.35 2.68
N ILE A 144 -7.40 12.21 2.76
CA ILE A 144 -6.61 11.80 3.92
C ILE A 144 -5.19 11.45 3.47
N ASN A 145 -4.20 12.12 4.04
CA ASN A 145 -2.78 11.89 3.79
C ASN A 145 -2.09 11.35 5.04
N VAL A 146 -1.26 10.33 4.87
CA VAL A 146 -0.36 9.81 5.90
C VAL A 146 0.99 9.49 5.25
N LYS A 147 2.07 9.84 5.94
CA LYS A 147 3.42 9.46 5.55
C LYS A 147 4.17 8.92 6.75
N ASN A 148 4.64 7.68 6.66
CA ASN A 148 5.36 6.99 7.71
C ASN A 148 6.44 6.09 7.10
N GLU A 149 6.98 5.15 7.88
CA GLU A 149 8.03 4.24 7.46
C GLU A 149 7.56 3.11 6.52
N LEU A 150 6.25 2.89 6.38
CA LEU A 150 5.67 1.89 5.48
C LEU A 150 5.31 2.49 4.11
N CYS A 151 4.76 3.71 4.12
CA CYS A 151 4.25 4.33 2.91
C CYS A 151 4.17 5.86 2.94
N ASP A 152 3.92 6.42 1.75
CA ASP A 152 3.39 7.77 1.53
C ASP A 152 2.06 7.62 0.79
N ILE A 153 0.95 7.85 1.47
CA ILE A 153 -0.41 7.59 0.98
C ILE A 153 -1.25 8.86 0.97
N CYS A 154 -1.93 9.07 -0.15
CA CYS A 154 -2.97 10.08 -0.36
C CYS A 154 -4.24 9.36 -0.79
N SER A 155 -5.24 9.33 0.09
CA SER A 155 -6.58 8.83 -0.20
C SER A 155 -7.48 10.02 -0.54
N ALA A 156 -7.65 10.30 -1.82
CA ALA A 156 -8.35 11.47 -2.35
C ALA A 156 -9.78 11.16 -2.78
N HIS A 157 -10.56 12.21 -3.06
CA HIS A 157 -11.92 12.13 -3.56
C HIS A 157 -12.80 11.18 -2.72
N TYR A 158 -12.84 11.39 -1.40
CA TYR A 158 -13.61 10.54 -0.47
C TYR A 158 -13.15 9.08 -0.42
N GLY A 159 -11.89 8.85 -0.79
CA GLY A 159 -11.27 7.53 -0.86
C GLY A 159 -11.59 6.73 -2.10
N THR A 160 -12.24 7.31 -3.11
CA THR A 160 -12.44 6.65 -4.42
C THR A 160 -11.17 6.67 -5.27
N GLU A 161 -10.22 7.55 -4.93
CA GLU A 161 -8.90 7.61 -5.53
C GLU A 161 -7.81 7.42 -4.46
N MET A 162 -6.77 6.69 -4.79
CA MET A 162 -5.65 6.48 -3.89
C MET A 162 -4.32 6.51 -4.64
N TYR A 163 -3.38 7.29 -4.12
CA TYR A 163 -2.00 7.34 -4.56
C TYR A 163 -1.13 6.88 -3.41
N ILE A 164 -0.41 5.78 -3.58
CA ILE A 164 0.39 5.18 -2.51
C ILE A 164 1.78 4.81 -3.01
N THR A 165 2.81 5.29 -2.32
CA THR A 165 4.18 4.76 -2.45
C THR A 165 4.45 3.84 -1.29
N ILE A 166 4.82 2.58 -1.55
CA ILE A 166 5.10 1.55 -0.53
C ILE A 166 6.59 1.24 -0.54
N TYR A 167 7.19 1.08 0.64
CA TYR A 167 8.66 1.02 0.80
C TYR A 167 9.23 -0.39 1.04
N SER A 168 8.40 -1.43 1.13
CA SER A 168 8.85 -2.81 1.37
C SER A 168 8.10 -3.82 0.51
N ASP A 169 8.79 -4.88 0.06
CA ASP A 169 8.17 -5.98 -0.70
C ASP A 169 7.04 -6.65 0.06
N LYS A 170 7.19 -6.80 1.38
CA LYS A 170 6.16 -7.39 2.23
C LYS A 170 4.85 -6.59 2.16
N ASP A 171 4.95 -5.27 2.23
CA ASP A 171 3.78 -4.39 2.22
C ASP A 171 3.21 -4.23 0.80
N ILE A 172 4.05 -4.33 -0.23
CA ILE A 172 3.58 -4.39 -1.62
C ILE A 172 2.79 -5.68 -1.86
N LEU A 173 3.30 -6.84 -1.43
CA LEU A 173 2.58 -8.11 -1.53
C LEU A 173 1.25 -8.07 -0.79
N PHE A 174 1.19 -7.44 0.37
CA PHE A 174 -0.08 -7.23 1.09
C PHE A 174 -1.05 -6.40 0.24
N PHE A 175 -0.60 -5.27 -0.31
CA PHE A 175 -1.41 -4.40 -1.14
C PHE A 175 -1.96 -5.14 -2.38
N GLU A 176 -1.10 -5.85 -3.11
CA GLU A 176 -1.48 -6.65 -4.28
C GLU A 176 -2.51 -7.73 -3.91
N GLN A 177 -2.36 -8.41 -2.76
CA GLN A 177 -3.31 -9.40 -2.27
C GLN A 177 -4.68 -8.81 -1.88
N VAL A 178 -4.71 -7.55 -1.41
CA VAL A 178 -5.98 -6.86 -1.18
C VAL A 178 -6.65 -6.56 -2.52
N MET A 179 -5.90 -5.97 -3.46
CA MET A 179 -6.45 -5.55 -4.74
C MET A 179 -6.83 -6.72 -5.65
N SER A 180 -6.12 -7.86 -5.58
CA SER A 180 -6.41 -9.05 -6.39
C SER A 180 -7.77 -9.71 -6.10
N LYS A 181 -8.48 -9.28 -5.05
CA LYS A 181 -9.82 -9.75 -4.71
C LYS A 181 -10.91 -9.08 -5.55
N TYR A 182 -10.56 -8.02 -6.27
CA TYR A 182 -11.47 -7.19 -7.04
C TYR A 182 -11.19 -7.38 -8.54
N SER A 183 -12.24 -7.33 -9.37
CA SER A 183 -12.09 -7.39 -10.83
C SER A 183 -11.42 -6.11 -11.34
N ASP A 184 -10.69 -6.21 -12.45
CA ASP A 184 -10.19 -5.06 -13.21
C ASP A 184 -11.34 -4.17 -13.74
N ASP A 185 -12.57 -4.69 -13.76
CA ASP A 185 -13.78 -3.92 -14.07
C ASP A 185 -14.20 -2.96 -12.94
N TYR A 186 -13.62 -3.10 -11.74
CA TYR A 186 -13.97 -2.29 -10.57
C TYR A 186 -12.96 -1.18 -10.28
N PHE A 187 -11.72 -1.34 -10.74
CA PHE A 187 -10.63 -0.41 -10.49
C PHE A 187 -9.77 -0.20 -11.73
N SER A 188 -9.43 1.06 -11.99
CA SER A 188 -8.26 1.42 -12.81
C SER A 188 -7.05 1.50 -11.89
N ILE A 189 -6.05 0.66 -12.12
CA ILE A 189 -4.81 0.62 -11.35
C ILE A 189 -3.62 0.90 -12.26
N GLY A 190 -2.80 1.88 -11.90
CA GLY A 190 -1.56 2.23 -12.59
C GLY A 190 -0.34 2.12 -11.68
N GLU A 191 0.79 1.73 -12.24
CA GLU A 191 2.10 1.73 -11.58
C GLU A 191 3.04 2.72 -12.31
N TRP A 192 3.87 3.47 -11.58
CA TRP A 192 4.81 4.44 -12.17
C TRP A 192 6.02 4.84 -11.31
#